data_AF-A0A819JPX0-F1
#
_entry.id   AF-A0A819JPX0-F1
#
_cell.length_a   1.000
_cell.length_b   1.000
_cell.length_c   1.000
_cell.angle_alpha   90.00
_cell.angle_beta   90.00
_cell.angle_gamma   90.00
#
_symmetry.space_group_name_H-M   'P 1'
#
loop_
_entity.id
_entity.type
_entity.pdbx_description
1 polymer ?
#
loop_
_entity_poly.entity_id
_entity_poly.type
_entity_poly.pdbx_seq_one_letter_code
_entity_poly.pdbx_strand_id
1 'polypeptide(L)'
;MDETRPRIYVPKFGSSSKDHTWGCIILSKYPIVRSVHYLLPSPEGELAPAILATVQTASKLIDVLIVHMGNDRDDLDRKLQAAKLRDIMQNSTNPLVFLGYVTSAPFSRDYQMLTSVANDIDSTDRDRWCEYILYKNLIRVGYARITHAGLTDTEIQMAKFKIPTDKKYTDNPTVVTDPSVVKDQSLLFNSKFGSFYRGHGRFNTHRFHMDTPKYFLPKENQSN
;
A
#
# COMPACT_ATOMS: atom_id res chain seq x y z
N MET A 1 32.02 11.01 1.91
CA MET A 1 31.34 9.74 1.62
C MET A 1 31.96 8.70 2.54
N ASP A 2 31.19 8.19 3.50
CA ASP A 2 31.60 7.07 4.35
C ASP A 2 30.49 6.01 4.27
N GLU A 3 30.83 4.87 3.68
CA GLU A 3 29.92 3.75 3.36
C GLU A 3 30.03 2.59 4.38
N THR A 4 30.58 2.79 5.57
CA THR A 4 30.99 1.64 6.41
C THR A 4 30.17 1.34 7.67
N ARG A 5 28.96 1.91 7.83
CA ARG A 5 28.08 1.51 8.95
C ARG A 5 26.96 0.56 8.49
N PRO A 6 26.83 -0.65 9.08
CA PRO A 6 25.66 -1.48 8.86
C PRO A 6 24.43 -0.68 9.29
N ARG A 7 23.53 -0.40 8.33
CA ARG A 7 22.25 0.25 8.62
C ARG A 7 21.43 -0.74 9.44
N ILE A 8 21.36 -0.51 10.75
CA ILE A 8 20.53 -1.30 11.64
C ILE A 8 19.07 -1.08 11.22
N TYR A 9 18.48 -2.08 10.57
CA TYR A 9 17.04 -2.15 10.39
C TYR A 9 16.43 -2.37 11.76
N VAL A 10 15.72 -1.37 12.30
CA VAL A 10 14.96 -1.54 13.54
C VAL A 10 13.54 -1.94 13.15
N PRO A 11 13.20 -3.25 13.16
CA PRO A 11 11.83 -3.68 12.90
C PRO A 11 10.90 -3.08 13.97
N LYS A 12 9.71 -2.66 13.54
CA LYS A 12 8.63 -2.26 14.43
C LYS A 12 7.57 -3.34 14.39
N PHE A 13 7.31 -3.95 15.54
CA PHE A 13 6.37 -5.05 15.70
C PHE A 13 5.04 -4.55 16.26
N GLY A 14 3.93 -5.14 15.79
CA GLY A 14 2.63 -5.09 16.44
C GLY A 14 2.54 -6.08 17.60
N SER A 15 1.38 -6.73 17.77
CA SER A 15 1.16 -7.81 18.75
C SER A 15 2.18 -8.95 18.62
N SER A 16 2.53 -9.55 19.77
CA SER A 16 3.44 -10.69 19.85
C SER A 16 2.90 -11.89 19.09
N SER A 17 3.74 -12.50 18.24
CA SER A 17 3.41 -13.73 17.49
C SER A 17 3.36 -14.99 18.34
N LYS A 18 3.67 -14.90 19.64
CA LYS A 18 3.65 -16.05 20.56
C LYS A 18 2.23 -16.45 20.95
N ASP A 19 1.34 -15.48 21.11
CA ASP A 19 -0.01 -15.67 21.65
C ASP A 19 -1.12 -15.29 20.65
N HIS A 20 -0.75 -14.75 19.48
CA HIS A 20 -1.68 -14.25 18.46
C HIS A 20 -1.12 -14.50 17.05
N THR A 21 -2.00 -14.72 16.07
CA THR A 21 -1.65 -14.87 14.65
C THR A 21 -1.66 -13.54 13.88
N TRP A 22 -1.99 -12.44 14.55
CA TRP A 22 -2.16 -11.11 13.95
C TRP A 22 -1.02 -10.19 14.35
N GLY A 23 -0.53 -9.40 13.39
CA GLY A 23 0.55 -8.46 13.62
C GLY A 23 0.80 -7.58 12.39
N CYS A 24 1.60 -6.55 12.58
CA CYS A 24 2.10 -5.72 11.50
C CYS A 24 3.61 -5.55 11.66
N ILE A 25 4.32 -5.47 10.54
CA ILE A 25 5.73 -5.16 10.50
C ILE A 25 6.01 -4.11 9.44
N ILE A 26 6.80 -3.10 9.79
CA ILE A 26 7.39 -2.17 8.83
C ILE A 26 8.89 -2.41 8.77
N LEU A 27 9.38 -2.65 7.55
CA LEU A 27 10.80 -2.70 7.22
C LEU A 27 11.11 -1.56 6.27
N SER A 28 12.16 -0.79 6.56
CA SER A 28 12.54 0.37 5.76
C SER A 28 14.05 0.45 5.59
N LYS A 29 14.49 0.71 4.36
CA LYS A 29 15.89 1.07 4.03
C LYS A 29 16.28 2.46 4.56
N TYR A 30 15.29 3.31 4.75
CA TYR A 30 15.42 4.67 5.27
C TYR A 30 15.09 4.71 6.77
N PRO A 31 15.71 5.62 7.56
CA PRO A 31 15.44 5.71 8.99
C PRO A 31 13.97 5.93 9.32
N ILE A 32 13.43 5.16 10.26
CA ILE A 32 12.12 5.42 10.88
C ILE A 32 12.37 6.35 12.06
N VAL A 33 11.95 7.61 11.95
CA VAL A 33 12.21 8.66 12.95
C VAL A 33 11.09 8.80 13.99
N ARG A 34 9.91 8.24 13.69
CA ARG A 34 8.77 8.18 14.61
C ARG A 34 7.96 6.92 14.33
N SER A 35 7.43 6.28 15.37
CA SER A 35 6.51 5.14 15.25
C SER A 35 5.44 5.25 16.32
N VAL A 36 4.17 5.16 15.93
CA VAL A 36 3.04 5.07 16.85
C VAL A 36 2.28 3.79 16.54
N HIS A 37 2.00 3.03 17.59
CA HIS A 37 1.35 1.73 17.52
C HIS A 37 -0.08 1.91 18.04
N TYR A 38 -1.05 1.40 17.30
CA TYR A 38 -2.46 1.46 17.63
C TYR A 38 -2.99 0.04 17.77
N LEU A 39 -3.77 -0.17 18.82
CA LEU A 39 -4.79 -1.21 18.84
C LEU A 39 -6.10 -0.52 18.45
N LEU A 40 -6.69 -0.93 17.33
CA LEU A 40 -7.90 -0.29 16.82
C LEU A 40 -9.12 -0.69 17.67
N PRO A 41 -10.20 0.12 17.67
CA PRO A 41 -11.39 -0.17 18.48
C PRO A 41 -12.06 -1.46 18.01
N SER A 42 -12.28 -2.36 18.96
CA SER A 42 -12.85 -3.69 18.69
C SER A 42 -13.71 -4.16 19.88
N PRO A 43 -14.90 -3.58 20.08
CA PRO A 43 -15.81 -3.98 21.15
C PRO A 43 -16.21 -5.46 21.13
N GLU A 44 -16.23 -6.11 19.97
CA GLU A 44 -16.51 -7.55 19.83
C GLU A 44 -15.25 -8.43 20.05
N GLY A 45 -14.07 -7.82 20.16
CA GLY A 45 -12.84 -8.45 20.63
C GLY A 45 -11.81 -8.79 19.56
N GLU A 46 -11.99 -8.38 18.30
CA GLU A 46 -11.00 -8.64 17.25
C GLU A 46 -9.73 -7.79 17.44
N LEU A 47 -8.58 -8.41 17.62
CA LEU A 47 -7.32 -7.67 17.71
C LEU A 47 -6.88 -7.16 16.33
N ALA A 48 -7.05 -5.85 16.12
CA ALA A 48 -6.68 -5.18 14.88
C ALA A 48 -5.50 -4.20 15.10
N PRO A 49 -4.25 -4.63 14.81
CA PRO A 49 -3.08 -3.78 14.97
C PRO A 49 -2.91 -2.80 13.80
N ALA A 50 -2.45 -1.58 14.10
CA ALA A 50 -1.95 -0.65 13.11
C ALA A 50 -0.66 0.04 13.59
N ILE A 51 0.23 0.38 12.65
CA ILE A 51 1.47 1.12 12.94
C ILE A 51 1.54 2.32 11.99
N LEU A 52 1.65 3.52 12.55
CA LEU A 52 2.00 4.73 11.81
C LEU A 52 3.48 5.04 12.03
N ALA A 53 4.30 4.82 11.00
CA ALA A 53 5.71 5.15 11.02
C ALA A 53 5.99 6.39 10.15
N THR A 54 6.81 7.32 10.65
CA THR A 54 7.36 8.41 9.84
C THR A 54 8.76 8.01 9.40
N VAL A 55 8.96 7.90 8.08
CA VAL A 55 10.19 7.51 7.42
C VAL A 55 10.89 8.75 6.87
N GLN A 56 12.17 8.92 7.20
CA GLN A 56 13.00 10.01 6.69
C GLN A 56 13.66 9.59 5.38
N THR A 57 13.10 10.03 4.25
CA THR A 57 13.73 9.87 2.94
C THR A 57 14.80 10.94 2.72
N ALA A 58 15.48 10.91 1.56
CA ALA A 58 16.49 11.92 1.22
C ALA A 58 15.93 13.35 1.12
N SER A 59 14.66 13.50 0.76
CA SER A 59 14.05 14.81 0.47
C SER A 59 12.88 15.18 1.37
N LYS A 60 12.22 14.22 2.01
CA LYS A 60 10.98 14.47 2.77
C LYS A 60 10.69 13.41 3.83
N LEU A 61 9.94 13.79 4.87
CA LEU A 61 9.29 12.85 5.76
C LEU A 61 8.06 12.26 5.08
N ILE A 62 7.92 10.93 5.15
CA ILE A 62 6.78 10.19 4.60
C ILE A 62 6.16 9.38 5.73
N ASP A 63 4.86 9.48 5.89
CA ASP A 63 4.11 8.64 6.82
C ASP A 63 3.70 7.34 6.12
N VAL A 64 3.93 6.21 6.78
CA VAL A 64 3.51 4.88 6.33
C VAL A 64 2.60 4.31 7.40
N LEU A 65 1.33 4.13 7.07
CA LEU A 65 0.33 3.51 7.92
C LEU A 65 0.11 2.07 7.44
N ILE A 66 0.56 1.09 8.23
CA ILE A 66 0.24 -0.32 8.00
C ILE A 66 -0.86 -0.76 8.95
N VAL A 67 -1.76 -1.63 8.49
CA VAL A 67 -2.85 -2.16 9.31
C VAL A 67 -3.23 -3.58 8.92
N HIS A 68 -3.66 -4.35 9.91
CA HIS A 68 -4.45 -5.55 9.73
C HIS A 68 -5.79 -5.34 10.46
N MET A 69 -6.87 -5.13 9.71
CA MET A 69 -8.22 -5.01 10.26
C MET A 69 -8.75 -6.38 10.70
N GLY A 70 -9.85 -6.34 11.44
CA GLY A 70 -10.65 -7.49 11.79
C GLY A 70 -11.19 -8.27 10.58
N ASN A 71 -11.65 -9.50 10.83
CA ASN A 71 -12.27 -10.32 9.80
C ASN A 71 -13.71 -9.88 9.55
N ASP A 72 -14.31 -10.34 8.46
CA ASP A 72 -15.62 -9.90 7.96
C ASP A 72 -16.82 -10.15 8.89
N ARG A 73 -16.65 -10.87 10.00
CA ARG A 73 -17.71 -11.31 10.91
C ARG A 73 -18.20 -10.22 11.86
N ASP A 74 -17.29 -9.37 12.34
CA ASP A 74 -17.59 -8.38 13.36
C ASP A 74 -17.77 -6.99 12.73
N ASP A 75 -18.97 -6.72 12.21
CA ASP A 75 -19.25 -5.52 11.43
C ASP A 75 -19.03 -4.20 12.21
N LEU A 76 -19.35 -4.19 13.50
CA LEU A 76 -19.16 -3.02 14.36
C LEU A 76 -17.67 -2.70 14.53
N ASP A 77 -16.86 -3.72 14.79
CA ASP A 77 -15.41 -3.60 14.91
C ASP A 77 -14.83 -3.01 13.63
N ARG A 78 -15.16 -3.59 12.46
CA ARG A 78 -14.67 -3.11 11.16
C ARG A 78 -15.08 -1.66 10.88
N LYS A 79 -16.32 -1.27 11.21
CA LYS A 79 -16.80 0.11 11.06
C LYS A 79 -15.97 1.09 11.89
N LEU A 80 -15.70 0.76 13.15
CA LEU A 80 -14.95 1.62 14.07
C LEU A 80 -13.46 1.67 13.72
N GLN A 81 -12.90 0.55 13.31
CA GLN A 81 -11.53 0.44 12.80
C GLN A 81 -11.34 1.32 11.56
N ALA A 82 -12.23 1.23 10.57
CA ALA A 82 -12.18 2.06 9.35
C ALA A 82 -12.28 3.56 9.68
N ALA A 83 -13.19 3.95 10.59
CA ALA A 83 -13.33 5.33 11.04
C ALA A 83 -12.05 5.85 11.72
N LYS A 84 -11.44 5.03 12.60
CA LYS A 84 -10.20 5.39 13.28
C LYS A 84 -9.04 5.57 12.30
N LEU A 85 -8.92 4.69 11.30
CA LEU A 85 -7.88 4.76 10.27
C LEU A 85 -8.06 5.99 9.37
N ARG A 86 -9.30 6.32 9.00
CA ARG A 86 -9.61 7.58 8.29
C ARG A 86 -9.11 8.78 9.09
N ASP A 87 -9.41 8.85 10.39
CA ASP A 87 -8.98 9.97 11.23
C ASP A 87 -7.45 10.07 11.33
N ILE A 88 -6.75 8.93 11.42
CA ILE A 88 -5.28 8.91 11.40
C ILE A 88 -4.73 9.45 10.06
N MET A 89 -5.26 8.99 8.93
CA MET A 89 -4.83 9.46 7.60
C MET A 89 -5.18 10.93 7.34
N GLN A 90 -6.33 11.38 7.82
CA GLN A 90 -6.78 12.76 7.68
C GLN A 90 -5.84 13.72 8.41
N ASN A 91 -5.44 13.35 9.64
CA ASN A 91 -4.55 14.15 10.50
C ASN A 91 -3.07 14.08 10.09
N SER A 92 -2.67 13.17 9.19
CA SER A 92 -1.31 13.16 8.65
C SER A 92 -1.07 14.36 7.72
N THR A 93 -0.04 15.14 8.06
CA THR A 93 0.41 16.32 7.30
C THR A 93 1.50 16.00 6.28
N ASN A 94 2.23 14.91 6.49
CA ASN A 94 3.21 14.40 5.54
C ASN A 94 2.51 13.71 4.35
N PRO A 95 3.22 13.49 3.23
CA PRO A 95 2.79 12.47 2.28
C PRO A 95 2.64 11.13 2.97
N LEU A 96 1.57 10.42 2.63
CA LEU A 96 1.16 9.21 3.33
C LEU A 96 0.94 8.07 2.34
N VAL A 97 1.42 6.88 2.73
CA VAL A 97 1.05 5.60 2.13
C VAL A 97 0.34 4.76 3.18
N PHE A 98 -0.82 4.25 2.83
CA PHE A 98 -1.57 3.27 3.61
C PHE A 98 -1.37 1.88 2.98
N LEU A 99 -1.06 0.89 3.81
CA LEU A 99 -0.88 -0.51 3.44
C LEU A 99 -1.80 -1.34 4.34
N GLY A 100 -2.93 -1.81 3.82
CA GLY A 100 -3.95 -2.41 4.68
C GLY A 100 -4.47 -3.74 4.19
N TYR A 101 -4.54 -4.70 5.12
CA TYR A 101 -5.50 -5.80 5.05
C TYR A 101 -6.81 -5.31 5.69
N VAL A 102 -7.78 -4.95 4.85
CA VAL A 102 -9.05 -4.27 5.17
C VAL A 102 -10.24 -5.24 5.19
N THR A 103 -10.11 -6.41 4.58
CA THR A 103 -11.19 -7.42 4.47
C THR A 103 -12.47 -6.82 3.87
N SER A 104 -12.34 -6.05 2.79
CA SER A 104 -13.46 -5.32 2.16
C SER A 104 -13.44 -5.45 0.65
N ALA A 105 -14.62 -5.48 0.01
CA ALA A 105 -14.76 -5.27 -1.43
C ALA A 105 -14.61 -3.79 -1.81
N PRO A 106 -14.20 -3.48 -3.05
CA PRO A 106 -14.26 -2.15 -3.61
C PRO A 106 -15.68 -1.59 -3.50
N PHE A 107 -15.78 -0.28 -3.26
CA PHE A 107 -17.05 0.44 -3.08
C PHE A 107 -17.89 0.02 -1.87
N SER A 108 -17.42 -0.88 -1.00
CA SER A 108 -18.07 -1.17 0.29
C SER A 108 -17.94 0.02 1.27
N ARG A 109 -18.70 -0.01 2.37
CA ARG A 109 -18.70 1.02 3.42
C ARG A 109 -17.28 1.38 3.89
N ASP A 110 -16.50 0.38 4.27
CA ASP A 110 -15.19 0.60 4.89
C ASP A 110 -14.17 1.07 3.86
N TYR A 111 -14.24 0.53 2.64
CA TYR A 111 -13.49 1.05 1.49
C TYR A 111 -13.79 2.54 1.27
N GLN A 112 -15.07 2.92 1.14
CA GLN A 112 -15.48 4.31 0.91
C GLN A 112 -15.04 5.24 2.04
N MET A 113 -15.10 4.76 3.28
CA MET A 113 -14.62 5.50 4.46
C MET A 113 -13.13 5.83 4.32
N LEU A 114 -12.30 4.85 3.97
CA LEU A 114 -10.86 5.03 3.83
C LEU A 114 -10.52 5.89 2.61
N THR A 115 -11.18 5.66 1.47
CA THR A 115 -10.93 6.41 0.23
C THR A 115 -11.52 7.83 0.22
N SER A 116 -12.25 8.22 1.27
CA SER A 116 -12.74 9.61 1.43
C SER A 116 -11.61 10.61 1.71
N VAL A 117 -10.45 10.14 2.21
CA VAL A 117 -9.31 10.98 2.61
C VAL A 117 -7.99 10.61 1.94
N ALA A 118 -7.98 9.54 1.14
CA ALA A 118 -6.82 9.04 0.40
C ALA A 118 -7.27 8.43 -0.93
N ASN A 119 -6.37 8.44 -1.93
CA ASN A 119 -6.63 7.85 -3.23
C ASN A 119 -6.31 6.34 -3.19
N ASP A 120 -7.15 5.51 -3.81
CA ASP A 120 -6.78 4.12 -4.12
C ASP A 120 -5.76 4.11 -5.25
N ILE A 121 -4.67 3.33 -5.10
CA ILE A 121 -3.67 3.12 -6.14
C ILE A 121 -4.31 2.72 -7.47
N ASP A 122 -5.38 1.93 -7.42
CA ASP A 122 -6.08 1.43 -8.58
C ASP A 122 -7.55 1.12 -8.25
N SER A 123 -8.38 2.15 -8.33
CA SER A 123 -9.83 2.07 -8.11
C SER A 123 -10.62 1.37 -9.24
N THR A 124 -9.95 0.93 -10.30
CA THR A 124 -10.60 0.26 -11.44
C THR A 124 -10.72 -1.25 -11.26
N ASP A 125 -9.92 -1.82 -10.34
CA ASP A 125 -9.88 -3.24 -10.02
C ASP A 125 -11.07 -3.62 -9.14
N ARG A 126 -12.09 -4.22 -9.76
CA ARG A 126 -13.31 -4.68 -9.08
C ARG A 126 -13.17 -6.05 -8.43
N ASP A 127 -12.10 -6.76 -8.75
CA ASP A 127 -11.84 -8.13 -8.31
C ASP A 127 -10.94 -8.17 -7.07
N ARG A 128 -10.57 -6.99 -6.52
CA ARG A 128 -9.78 -6.91 -5.31
C ARG A 128 -10.60 -7.33 -4.10
N TRP A 129 -9.98 -8.08 -3.22
CA TRP A 129 -10.52 -8.43 -1.92
C TRP A 129 -9.38 -8.40 -0.90
N CYS A 130 -9.71 -8.09 0.35
CA CYS A 130 -8.79 -7.97 1.49
C CYS A 130 -7.76 -6.83 1.45
N GLU A 131 -6.97 -6.62 0.40
CA GLU A 131 -5.75 -5.81 0.50
C GLU A 131 -5.82 -4.50 -0.30
N TYR A 132 -5.37 -3.39 0.27
CA TYR A 132 -5.37 -2.09 -0.39
C TYR A 132 -4.10 -1.29 -0.13
N ILE A 133 -3.61 -0.62 -1.18
CA ILE A 133 -2.63 0.45 -1.08
C ILE A 133 -3.35 1.77 -1.37
N LEU A 134 -3.42 2.64 -0.36
CA LEU A 134 -3.95 4.00 -0.54
C LEU A 134 -2.82 5.02 -0.38
N TYR A 135 -2.99 6.21 -0.94
CA TYR A 135 -1.97 7.25 -0.89
C TYR A 135 -2.56 8.66 -0.84
N LYS A 136 -1.80 9.59 -0.26
CA LYS A 136 -2.13 11.01 -0.15
C LYS A 136 -0.85 11.84 -0.32
N ASN A 137 -0.95 12.96 -1.03
CA ASN A 137 0.19 13.88 -1.25
C ASN A 137 1.39 13.25 -1.99
N LEU A 138 1.13 12.27 -2.86
CA LEU A 138 2.10 11.54 -3.68
C LEU A 138 1.59 11.42 -5.12
N ILE A 139 2.52 11.19 -6.06
CA ILE A 139 2.20 10.89 -7.47
C ILE A 139 2.40 9.39 -7.68
N ARG A 140 1.37 8.66 -8.10
CA ARG A 140 1.52 7.23 -8.44
C ARG A 140 2.27 7.08 -9.77
N VAL A 141 3.16 6.10 -9.85
CA VAL A 141 3.95 5.84 -11.07
C VAL A 141 3.97 4.35 -11.46
N GLY A 142 3.72 3.45 -10.52
CA GLY A 142 3.56 2.03 -10.84
C GLY A 142 2.79 1.27 -9.76
N TYR A 143 2.09 0.21 -10.18
CA TYR A 143 1.40 -0.73 -9.31
C TYR A 143 1.49 -2.13 -9.90
N ALA A 144 1.73 -3.12 -9.06
CA ALA A 144 1.79 -4.52 -9.46
C ALA A 144 1.21 -5.42 -8.37
N ARG A 145 0.43 -6.41 -8.79
CA ARG A 145 0.01 -7.54 -7.98
C ARG A 145 0.84 -8.74 -8.42
N ILE A 146 1.33 -9.54 -7.49
CA ILE A 146 2.12 -10.75 -7.76
C ILE A 146 1.39 -11.95 -7.17
N THR A 147 1.18 -12.98 -8.00
CA THR A 147 0.53 -14.21 -7.57
C THR A 147 1.25 -14.83 -6.37
N HIS A 148 0.50 -15.34 -5.40
CA HIS A 148 1.03 -15.93 -4.17
C HIS A 148 1.66 -17.33 -4.31
N ALA A 149 1.63 -17.94 -5.51
CA ALA A 149 2.19 -19.26 -5.80
C ALA A 149 1.66 -20.39 -4.88
N GLY A 150 0.46 -20.22 -4.31
CA GLY A 150 -0.14 -21.17 -3.36
C GLY A 150 0.38 -21.08 -1.93
N LEU A 151 1.23 -20.10 -1.59
CA LEU A 151 1.81 -19.94 -0.25
C LEU A 151 0.85 -19.24 0.73
N THR A 152 0.13 -18.23 0.26
CA THR A 152 -0.91 -17.49 1.00
C THR A 152 -2.24 -17.60 0.24
N ASP A 153 -3.32 -17.05 0.78
CA ASP A 153 -4.61 -16.89 0.09
C ASP A 153 -4.74 -15.51 -0.61
N THR A 154 -3.96 -14.51 -0.19
CA THR A 154 -3.85 -13.21 -0.85
C THR A 154 -2.57 -13.04 -1.67
N GLU A 155 -2.62 -12.24 -2.73
CA GLU A 155 -1.45 -11.85 -3.51
C GLU A 155 -0.44 -10.95 -2.75
N ILE A 156 0.69 -10.64 -3.39
CA ILE A 156 1.56 -9.55 -2.94
C ILE A 156 1.21 -8.30 -3.75
N GLN A 157 1.08 -7.15 -3.09
CA GLN A 157 0.91 -5.86 -3.75
C GLN A 157 2.17 -4.99 -3.64
N MET A 158 2.54 -4.33 -4.74
CA MET A 158 3.66 -3.40 -4.80
C MET A 158 3.23 -2.11 -5.48
N ALA A 159 3.63 -0.97 -4.91
CA ALA A 159 3.40 0.34 -5.52
C ALA A 159 4.70 1.16 -5.57
N LYS A 160 4.79 2.01 -6.59
CA LYS A 160 5.85 3.00 -6.76
C LYS A 160 5.22 4.39 -6.79
N PHE A 161 5.82 5.30 -6.03
CA PHE A 161 5.39 6.69 -5.92
C PHE A 161 6.55 7.64 -6.18
N LYS A 162 6.23 8.79 -6.78
CA LYS A 162 7.11 9.96 -6.83
C LYS A 162 6.66 10.95 -5.76
N ILE A 163 7.62 11.45 -4.99
CA ILE A 163 7.38 12.52 -4.01
C ILE A 163 7.37 13.85 -4.77
N PRO A 164 6.27 14.62 -4.74
CA PRO A 164 6.21 15.91 -5.42
C PRO A 164 7.16 16.93 -4.75
N THR A 165 7.89 17.68 -5.57
CA THR A 165 8.77 18.78 -5.15
C THR A 165 7.97 20.02 -4.78
N ASP A 166 6.92 20.31 -5.53
CA ASP A 166 6.07 21.48 -5.36
C ASP A 166 4.80 21.17 -4.56
N LYS A 167 4.26 22.18 -3.88
CA LYS A 167 2.98 22.06 -3.16
C LYS A 167 1.80 21.81 -4.11
N LYS A 168 1.87 22.38 -5.32
CA LYS A 168 0.88 22.16 -6.37
C LYS A 168 1.43 21.10 -7.31
N TYR A 169 0.85 19.91 -7.27
CA TYR A 169 1.16 18.82 -8.17
C TYR A 169 -0.13 18.22 -8.72
N THR A 170 -0.02 17.51 -9.83
CA THR A 170 -1.11 16.72 -10.39
C THR A 170 -0.65 15.28 -10.44
N ASP A 171 -1.55 14.38 -10.08
CA ASP A 171 -1.28 12.96 -10.18
C ASP A 171 -1.34 12.49 -11.64
N ASN A 172 -0.80 11.31 -11.91
CA ASN A 172 -0.74 10.76 -13.26
C ASN A 172 -2.09 10.15 -13.67
N PRO A 173 -2.77 10.71 -14.70
CA PRO A 173 -4.10 10.27 -15.10
C PRO A 173 -4.07 9.08 -16.07
N THR A 174 -2.98 8.92 -16.82
CA THR A 174 -2.88 7.92 -17.89
C THR A 174 -2.40 6.60 -17.30
N VAL A 175 -3.12 5.51 -17.59
CA VAL A 175 -2.76 4.15 -17.15
C VAL A 175 -2.34 3.34 -18.36
N VAL A 176 -1.17 2.70 -18.30
CA VAL A 176 -0.68 1.78 -19.33
C VAL A 176 -0.21 0.48 -18.69
N THR A 177 -0.35 -0.64 -19.40
CA THR A 177 0.12 -1.97 -18.96
C THR A 177 1.28 -2.48 -19.81
N ASP A 178 1.53 -1.87 -20.96
CA ASP A 178 2.66 -2.20 -21.81
C ASP A 178 3.94 -1.54 -21.25
N PRO A 179 4.95 -2.32 -20.82
CA PRO A 179 6.21 -1.74 -20.33
C PRO A 179 7.02 -1.04 -21.44
N SER A 180 6.79 -1.36 -22.72
CA SER A 180 7.56 -0.80 -23.84
C SER A 180 7.32 0.70 -24.05
N VAL A 181 6.15 1.20 -23.64
CA VAL A 181 5.79 2.64 -23.75
C VAL A 181 6.31 3.48 -22.58
N VAL A 182 6.86 2.84 -21.54
CA VAL A 182 7.38 3.53 -20.35
C VAL A 182 8.80 4.02 -20.65
N LYS A 183 8.97 5.33 -20.85
CA LYS A 183 10.27 5.93 -21.17
C LYS A 183 11.30 5.76 -20.05
N ASP A 184 10.89 5.94 -18.80
CA ASP A 184 11.77 5.78 -17.63
C ASP A 184 11.80 4.31 -17.19
N GLN A 185 12.87 3.62 -17.58
CA GLN A 185 13.08 2.20 -17.28
C GLN A 185 13.18 1.91 -15.78
N SER A 186 13.51 2.90 -14.93
CA SER A 186 13.55 2.72 -13.47
C SER A 186 12.15 2.48 -12.87
N LEU A 187 11.10 2.88 -13.58
CA LEU A 187 9.71 2.65 -13.19
C LEU A 187 9.27 1.21 -13.45
N LEU A 188 9.96 0.46 -14.31
CA LEU A 188 9.62 -0.93 -14.60
C LEU A 188 9.75 -1.84 -13.38
N PHE A 189 8.81 -2.76 -13.20
CA PHE A 189 8.91 -3.83 -12.23
C PHE A 189 9.86 -4.92 -12.75
N ASN A 190 10.38 -5.75 -11.84
CA ASN A 190 11.36 -6.76 -12.18
C ASN A 190 10.76 -7.81 -13.13
N SER A 191 11.43 -8.09 -14.25
CA SER A 191 10.99 -9.08 -15.25
C SER A 191 10.95 -10.51 -14.71
N LYS A 192 11.56 -10.80 -13.55
CA LYS A 192 11.45 -12.09 -12.86
C LYS A 192 10.02 -12.47 -12.46
N PHE A 193 9.12 -11.49 -12.32
CA PHE A 193 7.70 -11.74 -12.09
C PHE A 193 6.96 -12.16 -13.38
N GLY A 194 7.68 -12.41 -14.49
CA GLY A 194 7.14 -13.02 -15.69
C GLY A 194 6.18 -12.13 -16.47
N SER A 195 5.33 -12.78 -17.27
CA SER A 195 4.31 -12.13 -18.08
C SER A 195 3.00 -11.94 -17.30
N PHE A 196 2.20 -10.99 -17.78
CA PHE A 196 0.80 -10.79 -17.39
C PHE A 196 0.02 -12.10 -17.31
N TYR A 197 -0.73 -12.30 -16.23
CA TYR A 197 -1.68 -13.40 -16.09
C TYR A 197 -2.99 -12.91 -15.47
N ARG A 198 -4.10 -13.14 -16.17
CA ARG A 198 -5.44 -12.81 -15.69
C ARG A 198 -6.04 -14.00 -14.94
N GLY A 199 -6.35 -13.79 -13.66
CA GLY A 199 -7.05 -14.74 -12.78
C GLY A 199 -6.24 -15.18 -11.57
N HIS A 200 -6.95 -15.72 -10.57
CA HIS A 200 -6.34 -16.36 -9.41
C HIS A 200 -5.78 -17.73 -9.82
N GLY A 201 -4.51 -17.99 -9.58
CA GLY A 201 -3.90 -19.25 -9.99
C GLY A 201 -2.77 -19.69 -9.07
N ARG A 202 -2.69 -21.01 -8.87
CA ARG A 202 -1.55 -21.66 -8.23
C ARG A 202 -0.50 -21.93 -9.30
N PHE A 203 0.55 -21.12 -9.31
CA PHE A 203 1.67 -21.26 -10.23
C PHE A 203 2.88 -21.79 -9.49
N ASN A 204 3.69 -22.60 -10.17
CA ASN A 204 5.00 -23.02 -9.66
C ASN A 204 5.99 -21.85 -9.56
N THR A 205 5.69 -20.70 -10.19
CA THR A 205 6.52 -19.49 -10.19
C THR A 205 5.63 -18.25 -10.04
N HIS A 206 6.10 -17.24 -9.32
CA HIS A 206 5.40 -15.96 -9.21
C HIS A 206 5.19 -15.29 -10.57
N ARG A 207 3.98 -14.79 -10.82
CA ARG A 207 3.57 -14.05 -12.02
C ARG A 207 2.94 -12.71 -11.65
N PHE A 208 2.91 -11.76 -12.56
CA PHE A 208 2.01 -10.62 -12.41
C PHE A 208 0.56 -11.11 -12.41
N HIS A 209 -0.23 -10.58 -11.49
CA HIS A 209 -1.59 -11.01 -11.20
C HIS A 209 -2.61 -9.99 -11.72
N MET A 210 -3.73 -10.52 -12.22
CA MET A 210 -4.86 -9.74 -12.75
C MET A 210 -4.43 -8.79 -13.87
N ASP A 211 -4.82 -7.52 -13.80
CA ASP A 211 -4.59 -6.54 -14.85
C ASP A 211 -3.30 -5.71 -14.66
N THR A 212 -2.31 -6.28 -13.97
CA THR A 212 -1.04 -5.63 -13.59
C THR A 212 0.18 -6.27 -14.30
N PRO A 213 1.35 -5.60 -14.41
CA PRO A 213 1.70 -4.29 -13.83
C PRO A 213 1.01 -3.14 -14.56
N LYS A 214 0.62 -2.13 -13.78
CA LYS A 214 0.12 -0.84 -14.27
C LYS A 214 1.17 0.23 -14.06
N TYR A 215 1.36 1.07 -15.06
CA TYR A 215 2.22 2.25 -15.02
C TYR A 215 1.36 3.49 -15.20
N PHE A 216 1.63 4.50 -14.37
CA PHE A 216 0.86 5.73 -14.38
C PHE A 216 1.73 6.85 -14.94
N LEU A 217 1.30 7.41 -16.08
CA LEU A 217 2.05 8.41 -16.83
C LEU A 217 1.40 9.79 -16.73
N PRO A 218 2.18 10.87 -16.79
CA PRO A 218 1.65 12.22 -16.94
C PRO A 218 0.79 12.31 -18.20
N LYS A 219 -0.12 13.29 -18.22
CA LYS A 219 -0.82 13.63 -19.46
C LYS A 219 0.22 14.06 -20.49
N GLU A 220 0.16 13.51 -21.70
CA GLU A 220 1.00 14.01 -22.79
C GLU A 220 0.62 15.48 -23.02
N ASN A 221 1.60 16.38 -22.90
CA ASN A 221 1.43 17.72 -23.39
C ASN A 221 1.34 17.59 -24.91
N GLN A 222 0.17 17.90 -25.48
CA GLN A 222 0.07 18.14 -26.91
C GLN A 222 0.97 19.33 -27.21
N SER A 223 2.20 19.05 -27.64
CA SER A 223 3.04 20.01 -28.34
C SER A 223 2.31 20.37 -29.64
N ASN A 224 1.64 21.53 -29.64
CA ASN A 224 1.30 22.24 -30.86
C ASN A 224 2.57 22.71 -31.56
#